data_AF-A0A8T7M1F9-F1
#
_entry.id   AF-A0A8T7M1F9-F1
#
_cell.length_a   1.000
_cell.length_b   1.000
_cell.length_c   1.000
_cell.angle_alpha   90.00
_cell.angle_beta   90.00
_cell.angle_gamma   90.00
#
_symmetry.space_group_name_H-M   'P 1'
#
loop_
_entity.id
_entity.type
_entity.pdbx_description
1 polymer ?
#
loop_
_entity_poly.entity_id
_entity_poly.type
_entity_poly.pdbx_seq_one_letter_code
_entity_poly.pdbx_strand_id
1 'polypeptide(L)'
;MTQYQPEDKHRIKRQKTELAIRLAREGKWEEAVNVNQELLSVFPDDSEALNRLGKACLELRRFSEAKEAYEKALKNDPGNSIAQKNLQRLAQAIAENAALSKNGKTPAPAHNSGRSAADPSSFIEETGKTGLTTLRELGKPVVLAKLTAGDLVYLEVDSKKQALYVKNAEGEMLGQVEPKLALRLVRFIEGGNRYSAAVTSVTDKQLTIIIREVFQHPNQRGRLSFPARHGGVGYRAYIKDSVLRYGFEDEDEMFDDSDSDDRDTEDNEEEIDMSEEYLEEPESDEL
;
A
#
# COMPACT_ATOMS: atom_id res chain seq x y z
N MET A 1 -44.73 -23.04 13.70
CA MET A 1 -44.20 -22.43 12.46
C MET A 1 -44.84 -21.07 12.30
N THR A 2 -44.10 -19.99 12.58
CA THR A 2 -44.61 -18.62 12.51
C THR A 2 -44.73 -18.21 11.04
N GLN A 3 -45.94 -18.25 10.49
CA GLN A 3 -46.21 -17.80 9.12
C GLN A 3 -46.13 -16.27 9.08
N TYR A 4 -44.98 -15.74 8.66
CA TYR A 4 -44.85 -14.32 8.37
C TYR A 4 -45.66 -13.95 7.12
N GLN A 5 -46.44 -12.86 7.21
CA GLN A 5 -47.07 -12.22 6.05
C GLN A 5 -45.98 -11.86 5.01
N PRO A 6 -46.25 -11.92 3.70
CA PRO A 6 -45.26 -11.64 2.66
C PRO A 6 -44.65 -10.24 2.79
N GLU A 7 -45.41 -9.23 3.24
CA GLU A 7 -44.89 -7.88 3.50
C GLU A 7 -43.90 -7.84 4.68
N ASP A 8 -44.17 -8.59 5.74
CA ASP A 8 -43.28 -8.69 6.90
C ASP A 8 -41.95 -9.38 6.53
N LYS A 9 -42.00 -10.37 5.63
CA LYS A 9 -40.81 -11.05 5.11
C LYS A 9 -39.88 -10.07 4.39
N HIS A 10 -40.40 -9.26 3.47
CA HIS A 10 -39.57 -8.27 2.76
C HIS A 10 -38.99 -7.21 3.70
N ARG A 11 -39.76 -6.76 4.70
CA ARG A 11 -39.26 -5.84 5.73
C ARG A 11 -38.12 -6.46 6.55
N ILE A 12 -38.31 -7.70 7.01
CA ILE A 12 -37.28 -8.45 7.78
C ILE A 12 -36.02 -8.65 6.93
N LYS A 13 -36.18 -9.03 5.66
CA LYS A 13 -35.07 -9.19 4.72
C LYS A 13 -34.24 -7.92 4.66
N ARG A 14 -34.88 -6.79 4.34
CA ARG A 14 -34.20 -5.49 4.24
C ARG A 14 -33.50 -5.11 5.55
N GLN A 15 -34.19 -5.21 6.68
CA GLN A 15 -33.63 -4.84 7.98
C GLN A 15 -32.40 -5.70 8.33
N LYS A 16 -32.48 -7.02 8.15
CA LYS A 16 -31.36 -7.93 8.43
C LYS A 16 -30.21 -7.74 7.45
N THR A 17 -30.50 -7.50 6.17
CA THR A 17 -29.46 -7.19 5.18
C THR A 17 -28.71 -5.90 5.55
N GLU A 18 -29.41 -4.83 5.88
CA GLU A 18 -28.80 -3.56 6.29
C GLU A 18 -27.98 -3.71 7.57
N LEU A 19 -28.48 -4.47 8.55
CA LEU A 19 -27.77 -4.77 9.80
C LEU A 19 -26.50 -5.57 9.54
N ALA A 20 -26.57 -6.66 8.76
CA ALA A 20 -25.43 -7.48 8.41
C ALA A 20 -24.33 -6.69 7.69
N ILE A 21 -24.70 -5.81 6.75
CA ILE A 21 -23.76 -4.94 6.05
C ILE A 21 -23.11 -3.95 7.01
N ARG A 22 -23.88 -3.35 7.93
CA ARG A 22 -23.34 -2.42 8.93
C ARG A 22 -22.33 -3.10 9.85
N LEU A 23 -22.68 -4.25 10.42
CA LEU A 23 -21.81 -5.04 11.28
C LEU A 23 -20.51 -5.45 10.58
N ALA A 24 -20.60 -5.86 9.30
CA ALA A 24 -19.44 -6.15 8.48
C ALA A 24 -18.53 -4.92 8.26
N ARG A 25 -19.12 -3.73 8.04
CA ARG A 25 -18.34 -2.47 7.91
C ARG A 25 -17.65 -2.06 9.21
N GLU A 26 -18.23 -2.42 10.35
CA GLU A 26 -17.64 -2.21 11.68
C GLU A 26 -16.63 -3.31 12.07
N GLY A 27 -16.40 -4.33 11.23
CA GLY A 27 -15.50 -5.44 11.53
C GLY A 27 -16.05 -6.45 12.54
N LYS A 28 -17.33 -6.35 12.92
CA LYS A 28 -18.02 -7.27 13.82
C LYS A 28 -18.47 -8.52 13.08
N TRP A 29 -17.50 -9.33 12.65
CA TRP A 29 -17.73 -10.45 11.74
C TRP A 29 -18.60 -11.57 12.36
N GLU A 30 -18.43 -11.86 13.66
CA GLU A 30 -19.22 -12.90 14.34
C GLU A 30 -20.71 -12.54 14.39
N GLU A 31 -21.02 -11.28 14.71
CA GLU A 31 -22.40 -10.78 14.71
C GLU A 31 -22.97 -10.77 13.29
N ALA A 32 -22.15 -10.41 12.29
CA ALA A 32 -22.56 -10.47 10.88
C ALA A 32 -22.86 -11.91 10.42
N VAL A 33 -22.12 -12.93 10.90
CA VAL A 33 -22.43 -14.35 10.65
C VAL A 33 -23.81 -14.69 11.20
N ASN A 34 -24.08 -14.36 12.46
CA ASN A 34 -25.36 -14.66 13.11
C ASN A 34 -26.53 -14.03 12.36
N VAL A 35 -26.45 -12.74 12.03
CA VAL A 35 -27.53 -12.03 11.31
C VAL A 35 -27.77 -12.64 9.92
N ASN A 36 -26.71 -13.03 9.19
CA ASN A 36 -26.88 -13.70 7.89
C ASN A 36 -27.46 -15.11 8.04
N GLN A 37 -27.09 -15.88 9.06
CA GLN A 37 -27.68 -17.20 9.33
C GLN A 37 -29.17 -17.09 9.66
N GLU A 38 -29.57 -16.12 10.49
CA GLU A 38 -30.98 -15.88 10.77
C GLU A 38 -31.75 -15.32 9.57
N LEU A 39 -31.08 -14.66 8.63
CA LEU A 39 -31.70 -14.26 7.37
C LEU A 39 -31.93 -15.49 6.49
N LEU A 40 -30.95 -16.38 6.42
CA LEU A 40 -31.02 -17.63 5.66
C LEU A 40 -32.00 -18.64 6.25
N SER A 41 -32.30 -18.60 7.55
CA SER A 41 -33.37 -19.42 8.13
C SER A 41 -34.77 -19.02 7.63
N VAL A 42 -34.92 -17.78 7.14
CA VAL A 42 -36.18 -17.27 6.55
C VAL A 42 -36.13 -17.30 5.03
N PHE A 43 -34.96 -17.05 4.43
CA PHE A 43 -34.71 -17.07 2.99
C PHE A 43 -33.53 -17.99 2.64
N PRO A 44 -33.73 -19.32 2.62
CA PRO A 44 -32.63 -20.28 2.42
C PRO A 44 -31.90 -20.12 1.09
N ASP A 45 -32.59 -19.61 0.08
CA ASP A 45 -32.09 -19.51 -1.29
C ASP A 45 -31.47 -18.14 -1.63
N ASP A 46 -31.30 -17.27 -0.62
CA ASP A 46 -30.72 -15.94 -0.83
C ASP A 46 -29.20 -16.00 -1.08
N SER A 47 -28.84 -16.01 -2.36
CA SER A 47 -27.45 -16.03 -2.83
C SER A 47 -26.62 -14.84 -2.33
N GLU A 48 -27.22 -13.67 -2.09
CA GLU A 48 -26.48 -12.53 -1.55
C GLU A 48 -26.22 -12.69 -0.05
N ALA A 49 -27.17 -13.21 0.71
CA ALA A 49 -26.96 -13.53 2.12
C ALA A 49 -25.92 -14.64 2.30
N LEU A 50 -25.92 -15.67 1.44
CA LEU A 50 -24.87 -16.69 1.39
C LEU A 50 -23.50 -16.10 1.06
N ASN A 51 -23.42 -15.13 0.13
CA ASN A 51 -22.18 -14.41 -0.16
C ASN A 51 -21.68 -13.59 1.04
N ARG A 52 -22.57 -12.88 1.73
CA ARG A 52 -22.21 -12.11 2.94
C ARG A 52 -21.76 -13.02 4.08
N LEU A 53 -22.43 -14.15 4.28
CA LEU A 53 -22.04 -15.19 5.23
C LEU A 53 -20.65 -15.75 4.90
N GLY A 54 -20.42 -16.14 3.64
CA GLY A 54 -19.13 -16.64 3.19
C GLY A 54 -17.99 -15.64 3.41
N LYS A 55 -18.26 -14.35 3.19
CA LYS A 55 -17.28 -13.28 3.45
C LYS A 55 -16.98 -13.16 4.95
N ALA A 56 -18.01 -13.10 5.80
CA ALA A 56 -17.83 -12.99 7.23
C ALA A 56 -17.06 -14.19 7.81
N CYS A 57 -17.36 -15.41 7.36
CA CYS A 57 -16.63 -16.62 7.75
C CYS A 57 -15.17 -16.59 7.27
N LEU A 58 -14.89 -16.04 6.07
CA LEU A 58 -13.54 -15.91 5.55
C LEU A 58 -12.69 -14.95 6.40
N GLU A 59 -13.23 -13.81 6.80
CA GLU A 59 -12.57 -12.84 7.69
C GLU A 59 -12.28 -13.45 9.08
N LEU A 60 -13.16 -14.34 9.56
CA LEU A 60 -12.98 -15.13 10.78
C LEU A 60 -12.06 -16.35 10.62
N ARG A 61 -11.49 -16.58 9.43
CA ARG A 61 -10.69 -17.77 9.07
C ARG A 61 -11.42 -19.10 9.20
N ARG A 62 -12.76 -19.09 9.19
CA ARG A 62 -13.61 -20.28 9.15
C ARG A 62 -13.75 -20.77 7.71
N PHE A 63 -12.64 -21.28 7.16
CA PHE A 63 -12.55 -21.57 5.73
C PHE A 63 -13.52 -22.66 5.24
N SER A 64 -13.82 -23.65 6.06
CA SER A 64 -14.81 -24.70 5.75
C SER A 64 -16.21 -24.12 5.59
N GLU A 65 -16.65 -23.32 6.55
CA GLU A 65 -17.97 -22.67 6.53
C GLU A 65 -18.08 -21.64 5.40
N ALA A 66 -17.00 -20.88 5.14
CA ALA A 66 -16.95 -19.96 4.02
C ALA A 66 -17.11 -20.70 2.67
N LYS A 67 -16.42 -21.83 2.51
CA LYS A 67 -16.54 -22.68 1.31
C LYS A 67 -17.98 -23.15 1.11
N GLU A 68 -18.58 -23.71 2.15
CA GLU A 68 -19.95 -24.23 2.09
C GLU A 68 -20.96 -23.14 1.72
N ALA A 69 -20.81 -21.93 2.29
CA ALA A 69 -21.68 -20.80 1.98
C ALA A 69 -21.59 -20.39 0.50
N TYR A 70 -20.37 -20.27 -0.06
CA TYR A 70 -20.20 -19.91 -1.47
C TYR A 70 -20.63 -21.03 -2.43
N GLU A 71 -20.40 -22.30 -2.09
CA GLU A 71 -20.89 -23.44 -2.89
C GLU A 71 -22.41 -23.48 -2.92
N LYS A 72 -23.09 -23.22 -1.79
CA LYS A 72 -24.55 -23.04 -1.76
C LYS A 72 -24.99 -21.84 -2.60
N ALA A 73 -24.27 -20.72 -2.55
CA ALA A 73 -24.59 -19.55 -3.36
C ALA A 73 -24.53 -19.86 -4.87
N LEU A 74 -23.53 -20.65 -5.30
CA LEU A 74 -23.41 -21.09 -6.69
C LEU A 74 -24.43 -22.16 -7.10
N LYS A 75 -24.85 -23.00 -6.15
CA LYS A 75 -25.92 -23.96 -6.39
C LYS A 75 -27.25 -23.24 -6.65
N ASN A 76 -27.51 -22.16 -5.93
CA ASN A 76 -28.73 -21.36 -6.05
C ASN A 76 -28.68 -20.41 -7.26
N ASP A 77 -27.53 -19.80 -7.50
CA ASP A 77 -27.26 -18.94 -8.64
C ASP A 77 -25.90 -19.30 -9.28
N PRO A 78 -25.90 -20.16 -10.33
CA PRO A 78 -24.68 -20.54 -11.04
C PRO A 78 -23.93 -19.37 -11.68
N GLY A 79 -24.62 -18.26 -11.96
CA GLY A 79 -24.06 -17.04 -12.54
C GLY A 79 -23.42 -16.09 -11.52
N ASN A 80 -23.41 -16.44 -10.24
CA ASN A 80 -22.91 -15.60 -9.15
C ASN A 80 -21.37 -15.47 -9.21
N SER A 81 -20.90 -14.52 -10.00
CA SER A 81 -19.47 -14.23 -10.20
C SER A 81 -18.74 -13.87 -8.89
N ILE A 82 -19.46 -13.32 -7.90
CA ILE A 82 -18.91 -12.98 -6.58
C ILE A 82 -18.54 -14.27 -5.84
N ALA A 83 -19.44 -15.25 -5.80
CA ALA A 83 -19.19 -16.54 -5.17
C ALA A 83 -18.04 -17.30 -5.84
N GLN A 84 -17.99 -17.31 -7.18
CA GLN A 84 -16.89 -17.94 -7.93
C GLN A 84 -15.52 -17.33 -7.60
N LYS A 85 -15.42 -15.99 -7.64
CA LYS A 85 -14.17 -15.27 -7.32
C LYS A 85 -13.73 -15.54 -5.88
N ASN A 86 -14.65 -15.54 -4.93
CA ASN A 86 -14.32 -15.77 -3.53
C ASN A 86 -13.92 -17.23 -3.25
N LEU A 87 -14.52 -18.22 -3.92
CA LEU A 87 -14.07 -19.62 -3.81
C LEU A 87 -12.67 -19.82 -4.38
N GLN A 88 -12.35 -19.18 -5.50
CA GLN A 88 -11.01 -19.23 -6.08
C GLN A 88 -9.98 -18.65 -5.10
N ARG A 89 -10.28 -17.49 -4.52
CA ARG A 89 -9.43 -16.85 -3.50
C ARG A 89 -9.29 -17.72 -2.25
N LEU A 90 -10.37 -18.35 -1.79
CA LEU A 90 -10.36 -19.28 -0.66
C LEU A 90 -9.46 -20.49 -0.95
N ALA A 91 -9.56 -21.08 -2.14
CA ALA A 91 -8.75 -22.22 -2.54
C ALA A 91 -7.25 -21.89 -2.53
N GLN A 92 -6.87 -20.70 -3.00
CA GLN A 92 -5.49 -20.20 -2.93
C GLN A 92 -5.03 -20.05 -1.47
N ALA A 93 -5.84 -19.41 -0.62
CA ALA A 93 -5.51 -19.23 0.80
C ALA A 93 -5.37 -20.57 1.56
N ILE A 94 -6.17 -21.57 1.22
CA ILE A 94 -6.05 -22.92 1.80
C ILE A 94 -4.78 -23.62 1.28
N ALA A 95 -4.49 -23.51 -0.02
CA ALA A 95 -3.29 -24.10 -0.62
C ALA A 95 -2.00 -23.50 -0.06
N GLU A 96 -1.96 -22.18 0.15
CA GLU A 96 -0.85 -21.48 0.81
C GLU A 96 -0.67 -21.93 2.26
N ASN A 97 -1.76 -22.01 3.03
CA ASN A 97 -1.71 -22.53 4.40
C ASN A 97 -1.27 -24.01 4.47
N ALA A 98 -1.67 -24.83 3.50
CA ALA A 98 -1.24 -26.23 3.40
C ALA A 98 0.24 -26.35 2.99
N ALA A 99 0.73 -25.49 2.10
CA ALA A 99 2.14 -25.42 1.73
C ALA A 99 3.02 -24.99 2.92
N LEU A 100 2.53 -24.04 3.74
CA LEU A 100 3.16 -23.65 5.00
C LEU A 100 3.17 -24.78 6.03
N SER A 101 2.12 -25.61 6.07
CA SER A 101 2.03 -26.77 6.97
C SER A 101 2.94 -27.94 6.56
N LYS A 102 3.24 -28.12 5.27
CA LYS A 102 4.16 -29.16 4.78
C LYS A 102 5.63 -28.87 5.11
N ASN A 103 5.98 -27.62 5.43
CA ASN A 103 7.31 -27.20 5.89
C ASN A 103 7.55 -27.39 7.41
N GLY A 104 6.78 -28.25 8.09
CA GLY A 104 7.15 -28.78 9.41
C GLY A 104 6.96 -27.83 10.61
N LYS A 105 6.13 -26.80 10.51
CA LYS A 105 5.64 -26.08 11.69
C LYS A 105 4.17 -26.44 11.91
N THR A 106 3.94 -27.31 12.89
CA THR A 106 2.60 -27.58 13.44
C THR A 106 2.01 -26.27 13.96
N PRO A 107 0.79 -25.87 13.56
CA PRO A 107 0.09 -24.82 14.29
C PRO A 107 -0.40 -25.42 15.61
N ALA A 108 0.13 -24.89 16.71
CA ALA A 108 -0.41 -25.06 18.05
C ALA A 108 -1.90 -24.65 18.08
N PRO A 109 -2.71 -25.22 19.00
CA PRO A 109 -4.14 -24.94 19.05
C PRO A 109 -4.40 -23.47 19.33
N ALA A 110 -5.52 -23.00 18.78
CA ALA A 110 -6.12 -21.69 18.92
C ALA A 110 -5.73 -20.93 20.20
N HIS A 111 -4.74 -20.05 20.07
CA HIS A 111 -4.66 -18.86 20.90
C HIS A 111 -4.37 -17.67 20.01
N ASN A 112 -5.15 -16.63 20.27
CA ASN A 112 -5.08 -15.28 19.78
C ASN A 112 -3.62 -14.78 19.74
N SER A 113 -2.90 -15.03 18.63
CA SER A 113 -1.50 -14.61 18.48
C SER A 113 -1.31 -13.93 17.14
N GLY A 114 -1.57 -12.61 17.13
CA GLY A 114 -0.56 -11.63 16.71
C GLY A 114 0.05 -11.78 15.32
N ARG A 115 -0.69 -12.24 14.32
CA ARG A 115 -0.38 -11.81 12.95
C ARG A 115 -1.10 -10.50 12.74
N SER A 116 -0.39 -9.42 13.07
CA SER A 116 -0.79 -8.05 12.77
C SER A 116 -0.88 -7.90 11.25
N ALA A 117 -2.02 -8.30 10.68
CA ALA A 117 -2.40 -7.85 9.35
C ALA A 117 -2.34 -6.32 9.39
N ALA A 118 -1.65 -5.72 8.42
CA ALA A 118 -1.59 -4.28 8.30
C ALA A 118 -3.03 -3.75 8.27
N ASP A 119 -3.36 -2.90 9.23
CA ASP A 119 -4.67 -2.29 9.38
C ASP A 119 -5.08 -1.66 8.04
N PRO A 120 -6.29 -1.85 7.50
CA PRO A 120 -6.73 -1.22 6.26
C PRO A 120 -6.51 0.30 6.21
N SER A 121 -6.42 0.96 7.38
CA SER A 121 -6.02 2.38 7.50
C SER A 121 -4.55 2.67 7.15
N SER A 122 -3.67 1.66 7.09
CA SER A 122 -2.27 1.77 6.65
C SER A 122 -2.12 1.97 5.16
N PHE A 123 -3.17 1.68 4.38
CA PHE A 123 -3.23 1.88 2.94
C PHE A 123 -3.83 3.23 2.54
N ILE A 124 -4.23 4.05 3.52
CA ILE A 124 -4.68 5.41 3.25
C ILE A 124 -3.43 6.29 3.10
N GLU A 125 -3.18 6.74 1.86
CA GLU A 125 -2.17 7.75 1.57
C GLU A 125 -2.61 9.10 2.17
N GLU A 126 -2.31 9.31 3.45
CA GLU A 126 -2.35 10.62 4.07
C GLU A 126 -1.14 11.42 3.58
N THR A 127 -1.41 12.46 2.79
CA THR A 127 -0.40 13.42 2.30
C THR A 127 0.47 13.92 3.45
N GLY A 128 1.77 13.66 3.40
CA GLY A 128 2.78 14.15 4.36
C GLY A 128 3.22 13.17 5.45
N LYS A 129 2.55 12.02 5.63
CA LYS A 129 2.91 10.99 6.63
C LYS A 129 3.38 9.68 6.04
N THR A 130 3.16 9.48 4.75
CA THR A 130 3.45 8.24 4.05
C THR A 130 4.36 8.52 2.85
N GLY A 131 5.43 7.74 2.71
CA GLY A 131 6.34 7.80 1.58
C GLY A 131 6.50 6.43 0.93
N LEU A 132 6.36 6.40 -0.39
CA LEU A 132 6.67 5.23 -1.21
C LEU A 132 8.11 5.34 -1.71
N THR A 133 8.90 4.29 -1.49
CA THR A 133 10.32 4.25 -1.86
C THR A 133 10.70 2.89 -2.44
N THR A 134 11.61 2.91 -3.41
CA THR A 134 12.22 1.71 -3.99
C THR A 134 13.52 1.41 -3.26
N LEU A 135 13.74 0.13 -2.93
CA LEU A 135 14.96 -0.30 -2.28
C LEU A 135 16.10 -0.44 -3.29
N ARG A 136 17.28 -0.01 -2.86
CA ARG A 136 18.57 -0.24 -3.51
C ARG A 136 19.29 -1.41 -2.84
N GLU A 137 20.28 -1.97 -3.54
CA GLU A 137 21.11 -3.07 -3.02
C GLU A 137 20.27 -4.23 -2.46
N LEU A 138 19.44 -4.80 -3.33
CA LEU A 138 18.53 -5.87 -2.97
C LEU A 138 19.27 -7.06 -2.37
N GLY A 139 18.65 -7.67 -1.35
CA GLY A 139 19.17 -8.85 -0.67
C GLY A 139 19.20 -10.11 -1.54
N LYS A 140 19.45 -11.26 -0.92
CA LYS A 140 19.53 -12.54 -1.63
C LYS A 140 18.21 -12.83 -2.38
N PRO A 141 18.25 -13.33 -3.62
CA PRO A 141 17.04 -13.58 -4.42
C PRO A 141 16.11 -14.61 -3.76
N VAL A 142 16.66 -15.55 -2.99
CA VAL A 142 15.89 -16.54 -2.21
C VAL A 142 15.02 -15.90 -1.12
N VAL A 143 15.47 -14.77 -0.56
CA VAL A 143 14.73 -14.03 0.47
C VAL A 143 13.63 -13.19 -0.19
N LEU A 144 13.96 -12.53 -1.30
CA LEU A 144 13.02 -11.70 -2.06
C LEU A 144 11.87 -12.52 -2.65
N ALA A 145 12.14 -13.74 -3.13
CA ALA A 145 11.13 -14.64 -3.68
C ALA A 145 10.09 -15.12 -2.66
N LYS A 146 10.36 -14.98 -1.36
CA LYS A 146 9.43 -15.34 -0.28
C LYS A 146 8.52 -14.17 0.12
N LEU A 147 8.83 -12.96 -0.32
CA LEU A 147 8.06 -11.77 0.04
C LEU A 147 6.81 -11.66 -0.82
N THR A 148 5.72 -11.26 -0.19
CA THR A 148 4.45 -10.93 -0.83
C THR A 148 4.08 -9.47 -0.58
N ALA A 149 3.29 -8.88 -1.48
CA ALA A 149 2.77 -7.54 -1.26
C ALA A 149 1.85 -7.54 -0.02
N GLY A 150 2.12 -6.62 0.91
CA GLY A 150 1.44 -6.53 2.20
C GLY A 150 2.27 -7.05 3.38
N ASP A 151 3.40 -7.70 3.14
CA ASP A 151 4.27 -8.17 4.23
C ASP A 151 4.88 -6.99 5.00
N LEU A 152 4.86 -7.09 6.33
CA LEU A 152 5.47 -6.11 7.22
C LEU A 152 6.99 -6.24 7.19
N VAL A 153 7.65 -5.09 7.12
CA VAL A 153 9.12 -5.01 7.12
C VAL A 153 9.60 -4.04 8.19
N TYR A 154 10.78 -4.34 8.72
CA TYR A 154 11.38 -3.60 9.82
C TYR A 154 12.49 -2.71 9.29
N LEU A 155 12.53 -1.50 9.79
CA LEU A 155 13.56 -0.52 9.46
C LEU A 155 14.66 -0.57 10.52
N GLU A 156 15.89 -0.77 10.07
CA GLU A 156 17.09 -0.75 10.92
C GLU A 156 17.98 0.42 10.53
N VAL A 157 18.26 1.27 11.52
CA VAL A 157 19.07 2.47 11.34
C VAL A 157 20.53 2.14 11.61
N ASP A 158 21.40 2.48 10.66
CA ASP A 158 22.84 2.57 10.89
C ASP A 158 23.23 4.04 11.03
N SER A 159 23.28 4.53 12.28
CA SER A 159 23.63 5.92 12.59
C SER A 159 25.05 6.30 12.15
N LYS A 160 25.97 5.35 11.97
CA LYS A 160 27.35 5.64 11.54
C LYS A 160 27.42 5.93 10.04
N LYS A 161 26.62 5.20 9.25
CA LYS A 161 26.58 5.35 7.78
C LYS A 161 25.42 6.22 7.29
N GLN A 162 24.58 6.70 8.22
CA GLN A 162 23.32 7.38 7.93
C GLN A 162 22.46 6.62 6.91
N ALA A 163 22.51 5.29 7.01
CA ALA A 163 21.84 4.36 6.13
C ALA A 163 20.63 3.76 6.82
N LEU A 164 19.56 3.54 6.05
CA LEU A 164 18.36 2.88 6.54
C LEU A 164 18.20 1.56 5.79
N TYR A 165 18.39 0.47 6.52
CA TYR A 165 18.25 -0.88 6.01
C TYR A 165 16.87 -1.43 6.30
N VAL A 166 16.40 -2.32 5.45
CA VAL A 166 15.09 -2.95 5.57
C VAL A 166 15.28 -4.45 5.76
N LYS A 167 14.64 -5.00 6.80
CA LYS A 167 14.71 -6.42 7.15
C LYS A 167 13.32 -7.05 7.20
N ASN A 168 13.24 -8.36 6.98
CA ASN A 168 12.03 -9.14 7.23
C ASN A 168 11.87 -9.50 8.72
N ALA A 169 10.80 -10.20 9.07
CA ALA A 169 10.54 -10.66 10.44
C ALA A 169 11.60 -11.65 10.95
N GLU A 170 12.28 -12.34 10.04
CA GLU A 170 13.38 -13.27 10.31
C GLU A 170 14.74 -12.56 10.48
N GLY A 171 14.82 -11.24 10.29
CA GLY A 171 16.04 -10.44 10.41
C GLY A 171 16.96 -10.49 9.17
N GLU A 172 16.51 -11.06 8.07
CA GLU A 172 17.22 -11.08 6.80
C GLU A 172 17.10 -9.71 6.09
N MET A 173 18.20 -9.25 5.50
CA MET A 173 18.24 -7.96 4.79
C MET A 173 17.56 -8.05 3.43
N LEU A 174 16.63 -7.13 3.18
CA LEU A 174 15.88 -6.99 1.93
C LEU A 174 16.51 -5.95 1.01
N GLY A 175 17.07 -4.89 1.58
CA GLY A 175 17.78 -3.85 0.87
C GLY A 175 17.92 -2.57 1.68
N GLN A 176 18.38 -1.51 1.02
CA GLN A 176 18.61 -0.19 1.58
C GLN A 176 17.61 0.81 1.00
N VAL A 177 17.06 1.69 1.84
CA VAL A 177 16.23 2.82 1.39
C VAL A 177 17.11 3.84 0.65
N GLU A 178 16.52 4.57 -0.30
CA GLU A 178 17.22 5.61 -1.06
C GLU A 178 18.02 6.56 -0.14
N PRO A 179 19.30 6.87 -0.44
CA PRO A 179 20.17 7.64 0.46
C PRO A 179 19.59 8.97 0.93
N LYS A 180 18.97 9.76 0.03
CA LYS A 180 18.36 11.06 0.37
C LYS A 180 17.22 10.92 1.39
N LEU A 181 16.39 9.89 1.22
CA LEU A 181 15.27 9.62 2.13
C LEU A 181 15.76 8.99 3.44
N ALA A 182 16.73 8.07 3.36
CA ALA A 182 17.35 7.42 4.51
C ALA A 182 17.98 8.46 5.46
N LEU A 183 18.80 9.38 4.94
CA LEU A 183 19.41 10.48 5.70
C LEU A 183 18.39 11.28 6.50
N ARG A 184 17.26 11.60 5.87
CA ARG A 184 16.16 12.34 6.49
C ARG A 184 15.48 11.52 7.58
N LEU A 185 15.10 10.28 7.26
CA LEU A 185 14.42 9.38 8.21
C LEU A 185 15.28 9.02 9.42
N VAL A 186 16.59 8.83 9.25
CA VAL A 186 17.53 8.58 10.36
C VAL A 186 17.44 9.71 11.40
N ARG A 187 17.51 10.98 10.97
CA ARG A 187 17.41 12.14 11.88
C ARG A 187 16.09 12.18 12.64
N PHE A 188 14.99 11.79 11.99
CA PHE A 188 13.68 11.76 12.64
C PHE A 188 13.52 10.57 13.60
N ILE A 189 14.06 9.40 13.25
CA ILE A 189 14.07 8.22 14.13
C ILE A 189 14.89 8.53 15.38
N GLU A 190 16.08 9.12 15.22
CA GLU A 190 16.90 9.61 16.35
C GLU A 190 16.17 10.70 17.16
N GLY A 191 15.37 11.53 16.49
CA GLY A 191 14.48 12.52 17.11
C GLY A 191 13.26 11.94 17.84
N GLY A 192 13.09 10.61 17.86
CA GLY A 192 12.03 9.91 18.57
C GLY A 192 10.79 9.56 17.74
N ASN A 193 10.80 9.80 16.43
CA ASN A 193 9.70 9.39 15.55
C ASN A 193 9.74 7.88 15.31
N ARG A 194 8.55 7.26 15.15
CA ARG A 194 8.43 5.83 14.84
C ARG A 194 7.73 5.63 13.52
N TYR A 195 8.26 4.71 12.74
CA TYR A 195 7.78 4.39 11.41
C TYR A 195 7.38 2.92 11.33
N SER A 196 6.39 2.63 10.49
CA SER A 196 6.01 1.29 10.06
C SER A 196 6.25 1.20 8.57
N ALA A 197 6.76 0.07 8.10
CA ALA A 197 6.98 -0.17 6.69
C ALA A 197 6.31 -1.47 6.24
N ALA A 198 5.80 -1.47 5.01
CA ALA A 198 5.18 -2.63 4.39
C ALA A 198 5.62 -2.74 2.93
N VAL A 199 5.66 -3.95 2.41
CA VAL A 199 5.96 -4.21 1.00
C VAL A 199 4.75 -3.87 0.15
N THR A 200 4.93 -3.03 -0.86
CA THR A 200 3.84 -2.68 -1.80
C THR A 200 3.92 -3.54 -3.06
N SER A 201 5.13 -3.70 -3.61
CA SER A 201 5.35 -4.47 -4.83
C SER A 201 6.71 -5.15 -4.79
N VAL A 202 6.74 -6.42 -5.19
CA VAL A 202 7.95 -7.21 -5.34
C VAL A 202 8.08 -7.59 -6.81
N THR A 203 9.22 -7.27 -7.41
CA THR A 203 9.61 -7.70 -8.75
C THR A 203 11.04 -8.22 -8.69
N ASP A 204 11.45 -9.08 -9.62
CA ASP A 204 12.80 -9.68 -9.66
C ASP A 204 13.94 -8.66 -9.60
N LYS A 205 13.68 -7.41 -10.03
CA LYS A 205 14.67 -6.32 -10.11
C LYS A 205 14.39 -5.15 -9.17
N GLN A 206 13.19 -5.05 -8.61
CA GLN A 206 12.75 -3.88 -7.86
C GLN A 206 11.84 -4.29 -6.72
N LEU A 207 12.14 -3.77 -5.53
CA LEU A 207 11.32 -3.93 -4.33
C LEU A 207 10.84 -2.55 -3.91
N THR A 208 9.52 -2.36 -3.90
CA THR A 208 8.90 -1.10 -3.49
C THR A 208 8.25 -1.31 -2.14
N ILE A 209 8.58 -0.42 -1.21
CA ILE A 209 7.99 -0.39 0.13
C ILE A 209 7.27 0.93 0.36
N ILE A 210 6.28 0.89 1.23
CA ILE A 210 5.61 2.05 1.78
C ILE A 210 6.08 2.23 3.23
N ILE A 211 6.52 3.43 3.57
CA ILE A 211 6.91 3.81 4.93
C ILE A 211 5.90 4.82 5.44
N ARG A 212 5.30 4.54 6.60
CA ARG A 212 4.33 5.41 7.26
C ARG A 212 4.86 5.85 8.62
N GLU A 213 4.75 7.14 8.92
CA GLU A 213 4.97 7.66 10.26
C GLU A 213 3.79 7.25 11.16
N VAL A 214 4.07 6.44 12.18
CA VAL A 214 3.07 5.95 13.15
C VAL A 214 3.07 6.82 14.41
N PHE A 215 4.20 7.46 14.70
CA PHE A 215 4.34 8.33 15.85
C PHE A 215 5.30 9.47 15.54
N GLN A 216 4.84 10.70 15.80
CA GLN A 216 5.65 11.91 15.77
C GLN A 216 5.95 12.35 17.20
N HIS A 217 7.22 12.46 17.54
CA HIS A 217 7.61 12.98 18.85
C HIS A 217 7.27 14.48 18.95
N PRO A 218 6.85 14.99 20.12
CA PRO A 218 6.51 16.41 20.29
C PRO A 218 7.59 17.39 19.82
N ASN A 219 8.87 17.01 19.96
CA ASN A 219 10.03 17.82 19.54
C ASN A 219 10.21 17.90 18.01
N GLN A 220 9.49 17.09 17.23
CA GLN A 220 9.56 17.07 15.76
C GLN A 220 8.26 17.58 15.11
N ARG A 221 7.32 18.14 15.91
CA ARG A 221 6.07 18.70 15.40
C ARG A 221 6.33 19.82 14.40
N GLY A 222 5.57 19.83 13.31
CA GLY A 222 5.69 20.81 12.23
C GLY A 222 6.69 20.42 11.13
N ARG A 223 7.56 19.42 11.35
CA ARG A 223 8.46 18.89 10.31
C ARG A 223 7.88 17.63 9.68
N LEU A 224 7.66 17.66 8.37
CA LEU A 224 7.15 16.50 7.62
C LEU A 224 8.27 15.49 7.34
N SER A 225 8.03 14.22 7.67
CA SER A 225 8.97 13.13 7.38
C SER A 225 9.17 12.90 5.89
N PHE A 226 8.11 13.09 5.10
CA PHE A 226 8.12 12.90 3.65
C PHE A 226 7.80 14.22 2.95
N PRO A 227 8.70 14.74 2.10
CA PRO A 227 8.37 15.91 1.29
C PRO A 227 7.26 15.57 0.29
N ALA A 228 6.33 16.51 0.05
CA ALA A 228 5.32 16.33 -0.98
C ALA A 228 6.02 16.17 -2.34
N ARG A 229 5.74 15.06 -3.03
CA ARG A 229 6.27 14.81 -4.39
C ARG A 229 5.78 15.93 -5.31
N HIS A 230 6.63 16.92 -5.59
CA HIS A 230 6.43 17.84 -6.71
C HIS A 230 6.72 17.05 -7.99
N GLY A 231 5.70 16.37 -8.55
CA GLY A 231 5.87 15.68 -9.85
C GLY A 231 5.03 14.44 -10.12
N GLY A 232 4.07 14.06 -9.26
CA GLY A 232 3.06 13.06 -9.63
C GLY A 232 1.82 13.78 -10.17
N VAL A 233 1.38 13.44 -11.39
CA VAL A 233 0.22 13.99 -12.11
C VAL A 233 -1.00 14.17 -11.20
N GLY A 234 -1.05 15.32 -10.53
CA GLY A 234 -2.20 15.77 -9.79
C GLY A 234 -3.05 16.58 -10.75
N TYR A 235 -4.35 16.25 -10.82
CA TYR A 235 -5.35 17.12 -11.42
C TYR A 235 -5.12 18.57 -10.96
N ARG A 236 -4.52 19.39 -11.83
CA ARG A 236 -4.54 20.83 -11.66
C ARG A 236 -5.92 21.27 -12.07
N ALA A 237 -6.85 21.35 -11.11
CA ALA A 237 -8.00 22.21 -11.28
C ALA A 237 -7.42 23.61 -11.54
N TYR A 238 -7.71 24.16 -12.72
CA TYR A 238 -7.25 25.49 -13.13
C TYR A 238 -7.80 26.54 -12.16
N ILE A 239 -7.06 26.81 -11.09
CA ILE A 239 -7.17 28.08 -10.39
C ILE A 239 -6.21 29.00 -11.15
N LYS A 240 -6.76 30.03 -11.79
CA LYS A 240 -5.96 31.06 -12.46
C LYS A 240 -4.94 31.61 -11.47
N ASP A 241 -3.69 31.70 -11.95
CA ASP A 241 -2.47 32.12 -11.26
C ASP A 241 -2.56 33.53 -10.61
N SER A 242 -3.64 34.27 -10.86
CA SER A 242 -3.89 35.60 -10.29
C SER A 242 -4.49 35.59 -8.87
N VAL A 243 -4.77 34.42 -8.26
CA VAL A 243 -5.51 34.34 -6.99
C VAL A 243 -4.63 33.91 -5.80
N LEU A 244 -3.40 33.44 -6.01
CA LEU A 244 -2.48 33.03 -4.94
C LEU A 244 -1.30 33.99 -4.78
N ARG A 245 -1.59 35.29 -4.73
CA ARG A 245 -0.62 36.30 -4.28
C ARG A 245 -1.18 37.03 -3.08
N TYR A 246 -1.29 36.36 -1.94
CA TYR A 246 -1.32 37.02 -0.64
C TYR A 246 -0.86 36.04 0.45
N GLY A 247 0.34 36.31 0.98
CA GLY A 247 0.72 35.94 2.34
C GLY A 247 1.50 34.64 2.51
N PHE A 248 2.77 34.63 2.10
CA PHE A 248 3.87 33.99 2.84
C PHE A 248 5.15 34.73 2.44
N GLU A 249 5.37 35.87 3.09
CA GLU A 249 6.72 36.42 3.32
C GLU A 249 7.34 35.63 4.49
N ASP A 250 8.67 35.53 4.47
CA ASP A 250 9.58 35.10 5.54
C ASP A 250 9.68 33.56 5.74
N GLU A 251 10.83 32.88 5.69
CA GLU A 251 12.25 33.24 5.81
C GLU A 251 13.06 32.11 5.15
N ASP A 252 13.70 32.35 4.00
CA ASP A 252 14.81 31.50 3.54
C ASP A 252 16.10 32.17 4.02
N GLU A 253 16.68 31.61 5.08
CA GLU A 253 18.01 31.97 5.58
C GLU A 253 19.04 31.81 4.45
N MET A 254 19.69 32.92 4.12
CA MET A 254 20.88 32.99 3.29
C MET A 254 21.96 32.06 3.84
N PHE A 255 22.42 31.12 3.02
CA PHE A 255 23.79 30.65 3.11
C PHE A 255 24.59 31.30 1.97
N ASP A 256 25.26 32.36 2.37
CA ASP A 256 26.38 33.01 1.71
C ASP A 256 27.55 32.02 1.64
N ASP A 257 28.12 31.84 0.44
CA ASP A 257 29.43 31.21 0.26
C ASP A 257 30.13 31.97 -0.87
N SER A 258 30.53 33.21 -0.54
CA SER A 258 31.56 33.94 -1.27
C SER A 258 32.88 33.87 -0.53
N ASP A 259 33.94 33.80 -1.34
CA ASP A 259 35.38 33.95 -1.06
C ASP A 259 36.10 32.67 -0.59
N SER A 260 37.25 32.28 -1.16
CA SER A 260 38.04 32.70 -2.31
C SER A 260 39.25 31.74 -2.33
N ASP A 261 39.82 31.45 -3.50
CA ASP A 261 41.29 31.45 -3.63
C ASP A 261 41.69 31.40 -5.11
N ASP A 262 42.25 32.52 -5.53
CA ASP A 262 42.99 32.75 -6.77
C ASP A 262 44.10 31.72 -6.97
N ARG A 263 44.31 31.26 -8.21
CA ARG A 263 45.65 31.23 -8.85
C ARG A 263 45.53 31.42 -10.36
N ASP A 264 46.13 32.50 -10.81
CA ASP A 264 46.52 32.83 -12.18
C ASP A 264 47.26 31.68 -12.87
N THR A 265 47.05 31.48 -14.18
CA THR A 265 48.01 31.93 -15.22
C THR A 265 47.60 31.51 -16.65
N GLU A 266 47.70 32.50 -17.54
CA GLU A 266 48.21 32.45 -18.93
C GLU A 266 47.30 31.92 -20.05
N ASP A 267 46.75 32.89 -20.79
CA ASP A 267 47.00 33.14 -22.22
C ASP A 267 47.12 31.92 -23.14
N ASN A 268 46.12 31.76 -24.00
CA ASN A 268 46.39 31.67 -25.43
C ASN A 268 45.14 32.04 -26.24
N GLU A 269 45.21 33.22 -26.86
CA GLU A 269 44.42 33.62 -27.99
C GLU A 269 44.83 32.77 -29.20
N GLU A 270 43.90 32.08 -29.86
CA GLU A 270 43.96 31.91 -31.31
C GLU A 270 42.56 32.09 -31.90
N GLU A 271 42.49 33.18 -32.66
CA GLU A 271 41.45 33.64 -33.56
C GLU A 271 41.37 32.74 -34.82
N ILE A 272 40.38 33.01 -35.71
CA ILE A 272 40.21 32.50 -37.10
C ILE A 272 39.33 31.23 -37.20
N ASP A 273 38.29 31.11 -38.04
CA ASP A 273 37.77 31.92 -39.16
C ASP A 273 36.25 31.71 -39.27
N MET A 274 35.55 32.75 -39.70
CA MET A 274 34.19 32.65 -40.23
C MET A 274 34.29 32.63 -41.76
N SER A 275 33.80 31.57 -42.40
CA SER A 275 33.30 31.68 -43.77
C SER A 275 31.92 31.05 -43.88
N GLU A 276 30.97 31.93 -44.14
CA GLU A 276 29.66 31.67 -44.71
C GLU A 276 29.82 30.91 -46.02
N GLU A 277 28.96 29.92 -46.28
CA GLU A 277 28.28 29.91 -47.59
C GLU A 277 26.90 29.29 -47.47
N TYR A 278 25.98 29.95 -48.16
CA TYR A 278 24.54 29.84 -48.15
C TYR A 278 24.05 28.62 -48.96
N LEU A 279 22.82 28.17 -48.62
CA LEU A 279 21.70 27.67 -49.47
C LEU A 279 22.03 26.99 -50.81
N GLU A 280 21.40 25.90 -51.24
CA GLU A 280 19.95 25.67 -51.37
C GLU A 280 19.78 24.27 -51.98
N GLU A 281 18.80 23.48 -51.53
CA GLU A 281 18.20 22.42 -52.36
C GLU A 281 17.35 23.09 -53.46
N PRO A 282 17.13 22.49 -54.64
CA PRO A 282 16.03 21.52 -54.75
C PRO A 282 16.20 20.38 -55.77
N GLU A 283 15.30 19.41 -55.59
CA GLU A 283 14.90 18.30 -56.46
C GLU A 283 14.75 18.65 -57.95
N SER A 284 15.02 17.67 -58.84
CA SER A 284 13.99 17.08 -59.70
C SER A 284 14.57 16.05 -60.69
N ASP A 285 13.99 14.86 -60.64
CA ASP A 285 13.46 14.03 -61.73
C ASP A 285 14.31 13.50 -62.91
N GLU A 286 14.14 12.17 -63.03
CA GLU A 286 13.93 11.34 -64.23
C GLU A 286 14.96 11.35 -65.36
N LEU A 287 15.58 10.18 -65.56
CA LEU A 287 15.34 9.32 -66.74
C LEU A 287 15.82 7.88 -66.49
#